data_AF-A0A1R3WEH2-F1
#
_entry.id   AF-A0A1R3WEH2-F1
#
_cell.length_a   1.000
_cell.length_b   1.000
_cell.length_c   1.000
_cell.angle_alpha   90.00
_cell.angle_beta   90.00
_cell.angle_gamma   90.00
#
_symmetry.space_group_name_H-M   'P 1'
#
loop_
_entity.id
_entity.type
_entity.pdbx_description
1 polymer ?
#
loop_
_entity_poly.entity_id
_entity_poly.type
_entity_poly.pdbx_seq_one_letter_code
_entity_poly.pdbx_strand_id
1 'polypeptide(L)'
;MGELVALLVLLAVGGIIRLLMGPTPGEQLIDTNKGDVISLNDLTNISTLGNNAVHAVLVRQSGNIYRDLGTFVSAEAALAEIAKSFRRAKVDEVRVTHADENAIAVYRCVYSDIGRAEGKKLGGARIVRVGEDRERWLTV
;
A
#
# COMPACT_ATOMS: atom_id res chain seq x y z
N MET A 1 -44.16 -18.95 -16.46
CA MET A 1 -43.29 -19.95 -15.80
C MET A 1 -41.85 -19.90 -16.32
N GLY A 2 -41.61 -19.85 -17.64
CA GLY A 2 -40.24 -19.84 -18.20
C GLY A 2 -39.38 -18.62 -17.82
N GLU A 3 -39.94 -17.41 -17.74
CA GLU A 3 -39.20 -16.20 -17.35
C GLU A 3 -38.69 -16.24 -15.91
N LEU A 4 -39.50 -16.73 -14.97
CA LEU A 4 -39.11 -16.86 -13.56
C LEU A 4 -37.95 -17.85 -13.38
N VAL A 5 -37.96 -18.94 -14.14
CA VAL A 5 -36.88 -19.93 -14.17
C VAL A 5 -35.61 -19.31 -14.78
N ALA A 6 -35.73 -18.55 -15.86
CA ALA A 6 -34.60 -17.87 -16.49
C ALA A 6 -33.94 -16.85 -15.55
N LEU A 7 -34.73 -16.06 -14.81
CA LEU A 7 -34.23 -15.09 -13.83
C LEU A 7 -33.46 -15.77 -12.69
N LEU A 8 -33.98 -16.89 -12.18
CA LEU A 8 -33.34 -17.66 -11.11
C LEU A 8 -32.00 -18.27 -11.56
N VAL A 9 -31.95 -18.79 -12.79
CA VAL A 9 -30.69 -19.31 -13.37
C VAL A 9 -29.67 -18.18 -13.52
N LEU A 10 -30.09 -17.00 -13.96
CA LEU A 10 -29.18 -15.85 -14.14
C LEU A 10 -28.61 -15.36 -12.79
N LEU A 11 -29.44 -15.29 -11.75
CA LEU A 11 -29.01 -14.93 -10.40
C LEU A 11 -28.08 -15.97 -9.79
N ALA A 12 -28.35 -17.26 -10.01
CA ALA A 12 -27.49 -18.35 -9.55
C ALA A 12 -26.11 -18.30 -10.23
N VAL A 13 -26.07 -18.09 -11.55
CA VAL A 13 -24.82 -17.94 -12.30
C VAL A 13 -24.05 -16.69 -11.85
N GLY A 14 -24.72 -15.54 -11.70
CA GLY A 14 -24.09 -14.31 -11.21
C GLY A 14 -23.55 -14.44 -9.79
N GLY A 15 -24.26 -15.14 -8.92
CA GLY A 15 -23.81 -15.45 -7.56
C GLY A 15 -22.58 -16.36 -7.54
N ILE A 16 -22.55 -17.40 -8.38
CA ILE A 16 -21.41 -18.32 -8.51
C ILE A 16 -20.19 -17.59 -9.08
N ILE A 17 -20.36 -16.74 -10.10
CA ILE A 17 -19.27 -15.93 -10.65
C ILE A 17 -18.68 -15.01 -9.57
N ARG A 18 -19.54 -14.34 -8.78
CA ARG A 18 -19.10 -13.49 -7.67
C ARG A 18 -18.38 -14.29 -6.57
N LEU A 19 -18.81 -15.52 -6.30
CA LEU A 19 -18.15 -16.41 -5.35
C LEU A 19 -16.77 -16.87 -5.84
N LEU A 20 -16.65 -17.18 -7.13
CA LEU A 20 -15.40 -17.63 -7.75
C LEU A 20 -14.38 -16.50 -7.94
N MET A 21 -14.83 -15.27 -8.23
CA MET A 21 -13.95 -14.12 -8.40
C MET A 21 -13.44 -13.55 -7.07
N GLY A 22 -13.98 -13.99 -5.92
CA GLY A 22 -13.60 -13.50 -4.60
C GLY A 22 -13.98 -12.02 -4.39
N PRO A 23 -13.72 -11.47 -3.19
CA PRO A 23 -13.78 -10.03 -3.00
C PRO A 23 -12.79 -9.35 -3.96
N THR A 24 -13.25 -8.34 -4.70
CA THR A 24 -12.37 -7.49 -5.50
C THR A 24 -11.25 -6.94 -4.60
N PRO A 25 -9.97 -7.09 -4.97
CA PRO A 25 -8.87 -6.64 -4.14
C PRO A 25 -8.98 -5.14 -3.87
N GLY A 26 -9.10 -4.80 -2.59
CA GLY A 26 -8.87 -3.48 -1.99
C GLY A 26 -9.78 -2.36 -2.46
N GLU A 27 -10.40 -1.64 -1.52
CA GLU A 27 -10.54 -0.20 -1.69
C GLU A 27 -9.14 0.33 -2.00
N GLN A 28 -8.86 0.58 -3.28
CA GLN A 28 -7.63 1.20 -3.70
C GLN A 28 -7.55 2.53 -2.95
N LEU A 29 -6.40 2.78 -2.34
CA LEU A 29 -6.04 4.09 -1.80
C LEU A 29 -6.49 5.12 -2.83
N ILE A 30 -7.52 5.90 -2.50
CA ILE A 30 -7.92 7.03 -3.32
C ILE A 30 -6.67 7.92 -3.30
N ASP A 31 -6.02 8.06 -4.45
CA ASP A 31 -4.81 8.87 -4.63
C ASP A 31 -5.18 10.30 -4.25
N THR A 32 -4.98 10.62 -2.97
CA THR A 32 -5.40 11.89 -2.38
C THR A 32 -4.35 12.96 -2.69
N ASN A 33 -3.15 12.50 -3.05
CA ASN A 33 -2.07 13.34 -3.52
C ASN A 33 -2.00 13.26 -5.05
N LYS A 34 -1.64 14.33 -5.75
CA LYS A 34 -1.63 14.38 -7.23
C LYS A 34 -0.50 13.58 -7.88
N GLY A 35 0.05 12.58 -7.19
CA GLY A 35 1.15 11.76 -7.68
C GLY A 35 2.50 12.48 -7.66
N ASP A 36 2.75 13.34 -6.67
CA ASP A 36 4.03 14.02 -6.50
C ASP A 36 5.16 12.98 -6.38
N VAL A 37 6.15 13.12 -7.26
CA VAL A 37 7.36 12.30 -7.27
C VAL A 37 8.43 13.07 -6.53
N ILE A 38 8.96 12.44 -5.48
CA ILE A 38 10.02 13.00 -4.66
C ILE A 38 11.27 12.13 -4.75
N SER A 39 12.43 12.76 -4.58
CA SER A 39 13.67 12.02 -4.38
C SER A 39 13.61 11.27 -3.05
N LEU A 40 14.25 10.10 -2.99
CA LEU A 40 14.41 9.35 -1.75
C LEU A 40 15.06 10.19 -0.64
N ASN A 41 15.91 11.16 -1.00
CA ASN A 41 16.56 12.05 -0.04
C ASN A 41 15.58 13.02 0.63
N ASP A 42 14.47 13.33 -0.04
CA ASP A 42 13.43 14.24 0.47
C ASP A 42 12.33 13.49 1.22
N LEU A 43 12.39 12.16 1.28
CA LEU A 43 11.37 11.31 1.90
C LEU A 43 11.17 11.59 3.39
N THR A 44 12.18 12.08 4.12
CA THR A 44 12.02 12.46 5.52
C THR A 44 11.29 13.79 5.70
N ASN A 45 11.23 14.62 4.65
CA ASN A 45 10.65 15.96 4.70
C ASN A 45 9.14 15.98 4.47
N ILE A 46 8.55 14.87 4.03
CA ILE A 46 7.10 14.75 3.79
C ILE A 46 6.30 14.38 5.04
N SER A 47 6.91 14.39 6.22
CA SER A 47 6.24 14.00 7.46
C SER A 47 5.13 14.98 7.84
N THR A 48 3.92 14.77 7.32
CA THR A 48 2.68 15.41 7.80
C THR A 48 2.15 14.74 9.07
N LEU A 49 2.61 13.52 9.35
CA LEU A 49 2.40 12.82 10.61
C LEU A 49 3.15 13.57 11.72
N GLY A 50 2.43 14.17 12.67
CA GLY A 50 3.03 14.84 13.83
C GLY A 50 3.86 13.88 14.71
N ASN A 51 4.28 14.32 15.89
CA ASN A 51 5.17 13.58 16.83
C ASN A 51 4.51 12.37 17.53
N ASN A 52 3.68 11.61 16.82
CA ASN A 52 3.02 10.42 17.34
C ASN A 52 3.81 9.17 16.97
N ALA A 53 3.63 8.12 17.77
CA ALA A 53 4.13 6.81 17.42
C ALA A 53 3.44 6.32 16.13
N VAL A 54 4.22 5.70 15.25
CA VAL A 54 3.74 5.18 13.97
C VAL A 54 4.14 3.73 13.79
N HIS A 55 3.39 3.00 13.00
CA HIS A 55 3.70 1.65 12.58
C HIS A 55 4.01 1.65 11.08
N ALA A 56 5.08 0.96 10.69
CA ALA A 56 5.57 1.00 9.31
C ALA A 56 5.71 -0.41 8.71
N VAL A 57 5.31 -0.53 7.45
CA VAL A 57 5.45 -1.77 6.68
C VAL A 57 6.02 -1.48 5.30
N LEU A 58 6.78 -2.44 4.78
CA LEU A 58 7.19 -2.49 3.39
C LEU A 58 6.21 -3.34 2.61
N VAL A 59 5.84 -2.87 1.42
CA VAL A 59 4.85 -3.51 0.54
C VAL A 59 5.56 -4.02 -0.71
N ARG A 60 5.16 -5.21 -1.17
CA ARG A 60 5.62 -5.75 -2.45
C ARG A 60 4.99 -5.00 -3.62
N GLN A 61 5.62 -5.15 -4.77
CA GLN A 61 5.03 -4.80 -6.05
C GLN A 61 3.68 -5.47 -6.31
N SER A 62 3.47 -6.69 -5.80
CA SER A 62 2.19 -7.40 -5.87
C SER A 62 1.13 -6.88 -4.90
N GLY A 63 1.43 -5.86 -4.07
CA GLY A 63 0.51 -5.29 -3.08
C GLY A 63 0.53 -5.96 -1.69
N ASN A 64 1.12 -7.14 -1.55
CA ASN A 64 1.20 -7.85 -0.27
C ASN A 64 2.26 -7.23 0.66
N ILE A 65 2.09 -7.36 1.98
CA ILE A 65 3.15 -7.01 2.95
C ILE A 65 4.40 -7.82 2.62
N TYR A 66 5.49 -7.10 2.39
CA TYR A 66 6.81 -7.69 2.17
C TYR A 66 7.53 -7.93 3.49
N ARG A 67 7.52 -6.91 4.37
CA ARG A 67 8.17 -6.92 5.67
C ARG A 67 7.47 -5.94 6.60
N ASP A 68 7.20 -6.40 7.81
CA ASP A 68 6.78 -5.55 8.91
C ASP A 68 8.04 -4.93 9.56
N LEU A 69 8.10 -3.59 9.62
CA LEU A 69 9.21 -2.87 10.26
C LEU A 69 8.93 -2.57 11.74
N GLY A 70 7.70 -2.79 12.19
CA GLY A 70 7.27 -2.55 13.55
C GLY A 70 6.88 -1.10 13.82
N THR A 71 6.91 -0.77 15.11
CA THR A 71 6.49 0.52 15.64
C THR A 71 7.68 1.42 15.91
N PHE A 72 7.56 2.69 15.53
CA PHE A 72 8.54 3.74 15.67
C PHE A 72 7.97 4.86 16.53
N VAL A 73 8.85 5.56 17.24
CA VAL A 73 8.49 6.68 18.13
C VAL A 73 8.09 7.95 17.36
N SER A 74 8.56 8.10 16.13
CA SER A 74 8.21 9.22 15.25
C SER A 74 8.13 8.78 13.79
N ALA A 75 7.44 9.57 12.98
CA ALA A 75 7.34 9.35 11.55
C ALA A 75 8.68 9.53 10.83
N GLU A 76 9.55 10.45 11.27
CA GLU A 76 10.88 10.59 10.64
C GLU A 76 11.73 9.34 10.85
N ALA A 77 11.67 8.72 12.03
CA ALA A 77 12.39 7.48 12.31
C ALA A 77 11.93 6.32 11.41
N ALA A 78 10.61 6.21 11.19
CA ALA A 78 10.04 5.23 10.28
C ALA A 78 10.45 5.51 8.82
N LEU A 79 10.32 6.76 8.37
CA LEU A 79 10.69 7.20 7.01
C LEU A 79 12.18 6.97 6.74
N ALA A 80 13.06 7.17 7.73
CA ALA A 80 14.49 6.91 7.59
C ALA A 80 14.81 5.41 7.37
N GLU A 81 14.15 4.50 8.11
CA GLU A 81 14.36 3.05 7.92
C GLU A 81 13.73 2.55 6.61
N ILE A 82 12.61 3.14 6.21
CA ILE A 82 12.02 2.93 4.87
C ILE A 82 12.99 3.41 3.79
N ALA A 83 13.58 4.59 3.94
CA ALA A 83 14.52 5.15 2.97
C ALA A 83 15.75 4.25 2.78
N LYS A 84 16.28 3.72 3.89
CA LYS A 84 17.37 2.73 3.86
C LYS A 84 16.98 1.46 3.10
N SER A 85 15.74 1.00 3.25
CA SER A 85 15.20 -0.17 2.55
C SER A 85 15.08 0.07 1.04
N PHE A 86 14.56 1.23 0.64
CA PHE A 86 14.51 1.66 -0.77
C PHE A 86 15.91 1.83 -1.38
N ARG A 87 16.86 2.40 -0.65
CA ARG A 87 18.26 2.54 -1.09
C ARG A 87 18.90 1.17 -1.37
N ARG A 88 18.68 0.20 -0.49
CA ARG A 88 19.14 -1.20 -0.71
C ARG A 88 18.48 -1.84 -1.94
N ALA A 89 17.25 -1.45 -2.24
CA ALA A 89 16.51 -1.88 -3.42
C ALA A 89 16.88 -1.10 -4.70
N LYS A 90 17.77 -0.11 -4.63
CA LYS A 90 18.13 0.80 -5.73
C LYS A 90 16.91 1.56 -6.29
N VAL A 91 16.07 2.05 -5.38
CA VAL A 91 14.96 2.95 -5.70
C VAL A 91 15.41 4.36 -5.35
N ASP A 92 15.52 5.23 -6.37
CA ASP A 92 16.02 6.60 -6.21
C ASP A 92 14.90 7.62 -6.02
N GLU A 93 13.71 7.31 -6.56
CA GLU A 93 12.53 8.17 -6.54
C GLU A 93 11.29 7.37 -6.13
N VAL A 94 10.41 8.03 -5.39
CA VAL A 94 9.13 7.48 -4.97
C VAL A 94 8.01 8.47 -5.24
N ARG A 95 6.86 7.94 -5.60
CA ARG A 95 5.61 8.68 -5.70
C ARG A 95 4.89 8.62 -4.37
N VAL A 96 4.51 9.77 -3.85
CA VAL A 96 3.62 9.88 -2.69
C VAL A 96 2.19 9.71 -3.19
N THR A 97 1.54 8.61 -2.83
CA THR A 97 0.14 8.35 -3.21
C THR A 97 -0.83 8.76 -2.12
N HIS A 98 -0.37 8.76 -0.87
CA HIS A 98 -1.19 9.18 0.26
C HIS A 98 -0.31 9.87 1.29
N ALA A 99 -0.75 11.02 1.79
CA ALA A 99 -0.14 11.69 2.92
C ALA A 99 -1.21 12.55 3.60
N ASP A 100 -1.63 12.14 4.79
CA ASP A 100 -2.51 12.91 5.66
C ASP A 100 -1.92 12.95 7.08
N GLU A 101 -2.71 13.36 8.07
CA GLU A 101 -2.29 13.45 9.47
C GLU A 101 -2.16 12.08 10.16
N ASN A 102 -2.65 11.00 9.52
CA ASN A 102 -2.84 9.68 10.11
C ASN A 102 -2.07 8.57 9.38
N ALA A 103 -1.81 8.72 8.08
CA ALA A 103 -1.13 7.75 7.25
C ALA A 103 -0.33 8.40 6.11
N ILE A 104 0.77 7.73 5.74
CA ILE A 104 1.56 8.02 4.55
C ILE A 104 1.75 6.74 3.76
N ALA A 105 1.54 6.79 2.45
CA ALA A 105 1.84 5.71 1.53
C ALA A 105 2.70 6.21 0.37
N VAL A 106 3.83 5.53 0.16
CA VAL A 106 4.78 5.84 -0.89
C VAL A 106 5.06 4.61 -1.73
N TYR A 107 5.12 4.78 -3.04
CA TYR A 107 5.34 3.70 -3.99
C TYR A 107 6.42 4.09 -4.99
N ARG A 108 7.18 3.11 -5.46
CA ARG A 108 8.13 3.35 -6.54
C ARG A 108 7.41 3.78 -7.83
N CYS A 109 8.02 4.67 -8.60
CA CYS A 109 7.43 5.18 -9.84
C CYS A 109 7.40 4.14 -10.97
N VAL A 110 8.45 3.33 -11.08
CA VAL A 110 8.59 2.35 -12.15
C VAL A 110 8.38 0.94 -11.64
N TYR A 111 7.46 0.22 -12.29
CA TYR A 111 7.21 -1.18 -12.07
C TYR A 111 8.18 -2.04 -12.90
N SER A 112 9.02 -2.86 -12.25
CA SER A 112 9.89 -3.81 -12.94
C SER A 112 9.66 -5.25 -12.42
N ASP A 113 8.90 -6.04 -13.19
CA ASP A 113 8.59 -7.45 -12.89
C ASP A 113 9.76 -8.42 -13.11
N ILE A 114 10.78 -7.98 -13.85
CA ILE A 114 11.78 -8.88 -14.41
C ILE A 114 12.91 -9.06 -13.40
N GLY A 115 12.78 -10.02 -12.49
CA GLY A 115 13.95 -10.66 -11.83
C GLY A 115 13.76 -11.15 -10.39
N ARG A 116 14.56 -12.16 -10.01
CA ARG A 116 14.52 -12.88 -8.71
C ARG A 116 15.11 -12.12 -7.51
N ALA A 117 15.82 -11.02 -7.74
CA ALA A 117 16.58 -10.30 -6.70
C ALA A 117 15.65 -9.58 -5.70
N GLU A 118 16.03 -9.59 -4.42
CA GLU A 118 15.23 -9.08 -3.30
C GLU A 118 14.78 -7.62 -3.48
N GLY A 119 15.65 -6.75 -4.03
CA GLY A 119 15.33 -5.35 -4.32
C GLY A 119 14.24 -5.15 -5.38
N LYS A 120 13.99 -6.13 -6.26
CA LYS A 120 12.94 -6.03 -7.28
C LYS A 120 11.54 -6.23 -6.71
N LYS A 121 11.43 -6.92 -5.57
CA LYS A 121 10.15 -7.24 -4.92
C LYS A 121 9.56 -6.05 -4.17
N LEU A 122 10.39 -5.10 -3.72
CA LEU A 122 9.94 -3.92 -2.99
C LEU A 122 9.16 -3.00 -3.95
N GLY A 123 7.89 -2.77 -3.62
CA GLY A 123 6.97 -1.93 -4.39
C GLY A 123 6.69 -0.59 -3.73
N GLY A 124 6.61 -0.56 -2.40
CA GLY A 124 6.29 0.63 -1.65
C GLY A 124 6.48 0.47 -0.15
N ALA A 125 6.03 1.47 0.59
CA ALA A 125 5.94 1.45 2.03
C ALA A 125 4.68 2.19 2.50
N ARG A 126 4.17 1.78 3.66
CA ARG A 126 3.04 2.43 4.33
C ARG A 126 3.42 2.71 5.78
N ILE A 127 3.02 3.87 6.26
CA ILE A 127 3.16 4.33 7.64
C ILE A 127 1.77 4.72 8.13
N VAL A 128 1.41 4.31 9.33
CA VAL A 128 0.11 4.62 9.95
C VAL A 128 0.34 4.99 11.41
N ARG A 129 -0.40 5.98 11.93
CA ARG A 129 -0.37 6.33 13.35
C ARG A 129 -0.79 5.14 14.22
N VAL A 130 -0.08 4.91 15.32
CA VAL A 130 -0.45 3.85 16.29
C VAL A 130 -1.73 4.25 17.01
N GLY A 131 -2.73 3.37 16.99
CA GLY A 131 -4.01 3.55 17.69
C GLY A 131 -5.21 3.78 16.78
N GLU A 132 -5.01 4.23 15.54
CA GLU A 132 -6.07 4.35 14.52
C GLU A 132 -5.94 3.25 13.47
N ASP A 133 -7.04 2.54 13.22
CA ASP A 133 -7.36 1.73 12.03
C ASP A 133 -6.22 0.88 11.43
N ARG A 134 -5.35 0.33 12.30
CA ARG A 134 -4.20 -0.52 11.93
C ARG A 134 -4.55 -1.62 10.93
N GLU A 135 -5.72 -2.23 11.09
CA GLU A 135 -6.19 -3.34 10.24
C GLU A 135 -6.69 -2.84 8.87
N ARG A 136 -7.29 -1.65 8.81
CA ARG A 136 -7.82 -1.13 7.54
C ARG A 136 -6.73 -0.71 6.56
N TRP A 137 -5.57 -0.25 7.05
CA TRP A 137 -4.48 0.27 6.23
C TRP A 137 -3.39 -0.75 5.90
N LEU A 138 -3.24 -1.78 6.75
CA LEU A 138 -2.19 -2.79 6.62
C LEU A 138 -2.69 -4.13 6.07
N THR A 139 -3.99 -4.39 6.10
CA THR A 139 -4.57 -5.63 5.58
C THR A 139 -5.10 -5.39 4.16
N VAL A 140 -4.57 -6.17 3.20
CA VAL A 140 -5.13 -6.35 1.85
C VAL A 140 -5.79 -7.72 1.83
#